data_AF-A0A1I8Q8E9-F1
#
_entry.id   AF-A0A1I8Q8E9-F1
#
_cell.length_a   1.000
_cell.length_b   1.000
_cell.length_c   1.000
_cell.angle_alpha   90.00
_cell.angle_beta   90.00
_cell.angle_gamma   90.00
#
_symmetry.space_group_name_H-M   'P 1'
#
loop_
_entity.id
_entity.type
_entity.pdbx_description
1 polymer ?
#
loop_
_entity_poly.entity_id
_entity_poly.type
_entity_poly.pdbx_seq_one_letter_code
_entity_poly.pdbx_strand_id
1 'polypeptide(L)'
;MDLSPNCEPVDKKPILTADGLIQNTTNSSQTANNNPASASNSAKTLTASSLDIEILPAIYNIIRCVEKDPKDNSAKQRESQECSQKILELQKRFEAARAQVKLLPGIEYNKEEQLQQLELLRNQLKLKQQLIRKYKDIQF
;
A
#
# COMPACT_ATOMS: atom_id res chain seq x y z
N MET A 1 -4.43 22.17 52.48
CA MET A 1 -4.60 20.88 51.77
C MET A 1 -4.42 21.17 50.29
N ASP A 2 -3.41 20.52 49.75
CA ASP A 2 -2.95 20.56 48.36
C ASP A 2 -4.00 19.91 47.45
N LEU A 3 -4.38 20.58 46.36
CA LEU A 3 -5.02 19.93 45.21
C LEU A 3 -4.57 20.66 43.94
N SER A 4 -3.44 20.20 43.42
CA SER A 4 -3.00 20.42 42.03
C SER A 4 -4.12 20.05 41.03
N PRO A 5 -4.35 20.82 39.96
CA PRO A 5 -5.13 20.33 38.83
C PRO A 5 -4.25 19.35 38.03
N ASN A 6 -4.70 18.09 38.01
CA ASN A 6 -4.15 17.01 37.23
C ASN A 6 -4.05 17.41 35.75
N CYS A 7 -2.83 17.37 35.20
CA CYS A 7 -2.53 17.70 33.81
C CYS A 7 -2.71 16.42 32.99
N GLU A 8 -3.86 16.25 32.35
CA GLU A 8 -4.09 15.18 31.37
C GLU A 8 -3.26 15.45 30.10
N PRO A 9 -2.56 14.45 29.53
CA PRO A 9 -1.83 14.62 28.29
C PRO A 9 -2.82 14.65 27.12
N VAL A 10 -3.17 15.85 26.67
CA VAL A 10 -3.87 16.03 25.39
C VAL A 10 -2.95 15.54 24.28
N ASP A 11 -3.36 14.50 23.54
CA ASP A 11 -2.73 14.03 22.31
C ASP A 11 -2.61 15.21 21.33
N LYS A 12 -1.41 15.82 21.29
CA LYS A 12 -1.10 16.91 20.38
C LYS A 12 -0.89 16.32 18.99
N LYS A 13 -1.96 16.31 18.20
CA LYS A 13 -1.90 16.16 16.74
C LYS A 13 -0.83 17.12 16.18
N PRO A 14 -0.07 16.73 15.15
CA PRO A 14 0.93 17.60 14.55
C PRO A 14 0.24 18.85 13.98
N ILE A 15 0.56 20.02 14.54
CA ILE A 15 0.15 21.30 13.98
C ILE A 15 1.17 21.68 12.90
N LEU A 16 0.65 21.92 11.70
CA LEU A 16 1.40 22.35 10.53
C LEU A 16 1.86 23.81 10.72
N THR A 17 3.13 24.01 11.09
CA THR A 17 3.75 25.34 11.10
C THR A 17 4.38 25.62 9.73
N ALA A 18 4.24 26.86 9.24
CA ALA A 18 4.57 27.33 7.90
C ALA A 18 6.05 27.17 7.46
N ASP A 19 6.95 26.72 8.33
CA ASP A 19 8.39 26.57 8.07
C ASP A 19 8.88 25.12 7.94
N GLY A 20 7.97 24.14 7.84
CA GLY A 20 8.31 22.81 7.32
C GLY A 20 9.40 22.04 8.08
N LEU A 21 9.68 22.37 9.35
CA LEU A 21 10.59 21.61 10.20
C LEU A 21 9.78 20.76 11.19
N ILE A 22 9.87 19.44 11.05
CA ILE A 22 9.40 18.49 12.07
C ILE A 22 10.35 18.62 13.26
N GLN A 23 9.97 19.34 14.31
CA GLN A 23 10.67 19.30 15.59
C GLN A 23 10.27 18.03 16.34
N ASN A 24 11.15 17.03 16.35
CA ASN A 24 11.04 15.89 17.25
C ASN A 24 11.54 16.34 18.64
N THR A 25 10.64 16.58 19.59
CA THR A 25 11.02 17.03 20.95
C THR A 25 11.38 15.83 21.83
N THR A 26 12.69 15.53 21.84
CA THR A 26 13.58 15.09 22.94
C THR A 26 13.22 13.94 23.88
N ASN A 27 14.14 12.96 23.95
CA ASN A 27 14.88 12.65 25.19
C ASN A 27 16.30 12.16 24.88
N SER A 28 17.29 12.75 25.56
CA SER A 28 18.73 12.54 25.36
C SER A 28 19.22 11.24 26.00
N SER A 29 19.94 10.39 25.25
CA SER A 29 21.04 9.53 25.72
C SER A 29 21.86 9.00 24.53
N GLN A 30 23.10 9.50 24.42
CA GLN A 30 24.35 8.88 23.95
C GLN A 30 24.38 7.89 22.76
N THR A 31 25.40 8.15 21.92
CA THR A 31 26.28 7.22 21.15
C THR A 31 25.86 6.62 19.80
N ALA A 32 26.90 6.49 18.96
CA ALA A 32 27.03 5.78 17.69
C ALA A 32 26.58 6.50 16.40
N ASN A 33 27.55 7.24 15.85
CA ASN A 33 27.70 7.55 14.44
C ASN A 33 27.58 6.26 13.62
N ASN A 34 26.48 6.07 12.89
CA ASN A 34 26.33 5.01 11.91
C ASN A 34 25.56 5.56 10.71
N ASN A 35 26.31 5.93 9.67
CA ASN A 35 25.79 6.03 8.32
C ASN A 35 25.27 4.65 7.91
N PRO A 36 23.99 4.45 7.57
CA PRO A 36 23.64 3.36 6.70
C PRO A 36 24.05 3.78 5.30
N ALA A 37 25.05 3.08 4.77
CA ALA A 37 25.33 3.06 3.35
C ALA A 37 24.01 2.94 2.58
N SER A 38 23.92 3.74 1.51
CA SER A 38 22.90 3.72 0.48
C SER A 38 22.72 2.30 -0.05
N ALA A 39 21.86 1.52 0.60
CA ALA A 39 21.37 0.27 0.08
C ALA A 39 20.33 0.65 -0.98
N SER A 40 20.75 0.64 -2.24
CA SER A 40 19.88 0.71 -3.40
C SER A 40 19.01 -0.55 -3.47
N ASN A 41 18.06 -0.68 -2.55
CA ASN A 41 16.95 -1.58 -2.74
C ASN A 41 16.00 -0.88 -3.71
N SER A 42 16.28 -1.05 -5.01
CA SER A 42 15.31 -0.86 -6.07
C SER A 42 14.21 -1.91 -5.90
N ALA A 43 13.42 -1.80 -4.83
CA ALA A 43 12.16 -2.50 -4.71
C ALA A 43 11.29 -1.98 -5.84
N LYS A 44 11.20 -2.75 -6.92
CA LYS A 44 10.31 -2.49 -8.04
C LYS A 44 8.92 -2.28 -7.45
N THR A 45 8.44 -1.04 -7.48
CA THR A 45 7.12 -0.70 -6.95
C THR A 45 6.08 -1.48 -7.72
N LEU A 46 5.29 -2.30 -7.02
CA LEU A 46 4.20 -3.05 -7.60
C LEU A 46 3.19 -2.06 -8.18
N THR A 47 2.86 -2.20 -9.46
CA THR A 47 1.87 -1.37 -10.14
C THR A 47 0.62 -2.18 -10.44
N ALA A 48 -0.54 -1.52 -10.53
CA ALA A 48 -1.79 -2.18 -10.89
C ALA A 48 -1.68 -2.95 -12.22
N SER A 49 -0.95 -2.40 -13.19
CA SER A 49 -0.74 -3.02 -14.51
C SER A 49 0.17 -4.25 -14.49
N SER A 50 0.96 -4.43 -13.42
CA SER A 50 1.83 -5.60 -13.24
C SER A 50 1.17 -6.74 -12.47
N LEU A 51 -0.09 -6.57 -12.04
CA LEU A 51 -0.82 -7.63 -11.36
C LEU A 51 -1.32 -8.67 -12.37
N ASP A 52 -0.84 -9.89 -12.23
CA ASP A 52 -1.27 -11.03 -13.04
C ASP A 52 -2.48 -11.70 -12.36
N ILE A 53 -3.68 -11.17 -12.63
CA ILE A 53 -4.94 -11.65 -12.06
C ILE A 53 -5.83 -12.19 -13.19
N GLU A 54 -5.70 -13.49 -13.47
CA GLU A 54 -6.50 -14.18 -14.49
C GLU A 54 -7.66 -14.95 -13.86
N ILE A 55 -8.87 -14.38 -13.94
CA ILE A 55 -10.09 -14.98 -13.34
C ILE A 55 -11.04 -15.52 -14.42
N LEU A 56 -11.06 -14.90 -15.60
CA LEU A 56 -11.96 -15.25 -16.70
C LEU A 56 -11.84 -16.70 -17.17
N PRO A 57 -10.63 -17.30 -17.32
CA PRO A 57 -10.53 -18.71 -17.70
C PRO A 57 -11.21 -19.65 -16.70
N ALA A 58 -11.10 -19.36 -15.40
CA ALA A 58 -11.75 -20.15 -14.36
C ALA A 58 -13.27 -20.01 -14.41
N ILE A 59 -13.79 -18.79 -14.61
CA ILE A 59 -15.24 -18.54 -14.77
C ILE A 59 -15.78 -19.28 -15.99
N TYR A 60 -15.12 -19.16 -17.14
CA TYR A 60 -15.50 -19.87 -18.37
C TYR A 60 -15.55 -21.39 -18.15
N ASN A 61 -14.55 -21.95 -17.47
CA ASN A 61 -14.50 -23.38 -17.18
C ASN A 61 -15.63 -23.85 -16.26
N ILE A 62 -16.12 -22.99 -15.35
CA ILE A 62 -17.28 -23.27 -14.49
C ILE A 62 -18.56 -23.24 -15.31
N ILE A 63 -18.77 -22.18 -16.11
CA ILE A 63 -19.97 -22.06 -16.98
C ILE A 63 -20.07 -23.30 -17.87
N ARG A 64 -18.98 -23.68 -18.55
CA ARG A 64 -18.91 -24.89 -19.37
C ARG A 64 -19.15 -26.19 -18.59
N CYS A 65 -18.81 -26.21 -17.30
CA CYS A 65 -19.03 -27.37 -16.44
C CYS A 65 -20.50 -27.50 -16.04
N VAL A 66 -21.17 -26.37 -15.79
CA VAL A 66 -22.57 -26.30 -15.38
C VAL A 66 -23.50 -26.57 -16.56
N GLU A 67 -23.16 -26.07 -17.75
CA GLU A 67 -23.93 -26.29 -18.99
C GLU A 67 -23.75 -27.68 -19.59
N LYS A 68 -22.90 -28.53 -19.01
CA LYS A 68 -22.64 -29.87 -19.51
C LYS A 68 -23.79 -30.81 -19.12
N ASP A 69 -24.46 -31.39 -20.10
CA ASP A 69 -25.50 -32.38 -19.86
C ASP A 69 -24.90 -33.75 -19.46
N PRO A 70 -25.17 -34.26 -18.24
CA PRO A 70 -24.65 -35.54 -17.79
C PRO A 70 -25.39 -36.70 -18.49
N LYS A 71 -24.63 -37.69 -18.97
CA LYS A 71 -25.16 -38.84 -19.71
C LYS A 71 -25.81 -39.91 -18.82
N ASP A 72 -25.37 -40.00 -17.56
CA ASP A 72 -25.86 -40.94 -16.55
C ASP A 72 -25.61 -40.43 -15.12
N ASN A 73 -26.16 -41.11 -14.12
CA ASN A 73 -26.03 -40.70 -12.71
C ASN A 73 -24.58 -40.73 -12.19
N SER A 74 -23.74 -41.65 -12.69
CA SER A 74 -22.32 -41.69 -12.32
C SER A 74 -21.57 -40.49 -12.89
N ALA A 75 -21.78 -40.16 -14.17
CA ALA A 75 -21.23 -38.95 -14.78
C ALA A 75 -21.71 -37.68 -14.08
N LYS A 76 -23.00 -37.59 -13.72
CA LYS A 76 -23.55 -36.45 -12.97
C LYS A 76 -22.82 -36.19 -11.66
N GLN A 77 -22.57 -37.24 -10.89
CA GLN A 77 -21.86 -37.10 -9.60
C GLN A 77 -20.42 -36.64 -9.80
N ARG A 78 -19.72 -37.22 -10.78
CA ARG A 78 -18.35 -36.85 -11.11
C ARG A 78 -18.25 -35.41 -11.61
N GLU A 79 -19.12 -35.00 -12.53
CA GLU A 79 -19.14 -33.65 -13.10
C GLU A 79 -19.50 -32.59 -12.06
N SER A 80 -20.42 -32.91 -11.14
CA SER A 80 -20.72 -32.05 -9.99
C SER A 80 -19.50 -31.84 -9.10
N GLN A 81 -18.72 -32.89 -8.84
CA GLN A 81 -17.48 -32.81 -8.07
C GLN A 81 -16.41 -31.99 -8.81
N GLU A 82 -16.23 -32.21 -10.11
CA GLU A 82 -15.31 -31.43 -10.96
C GLU A 82 -15.72 -29.95 -11.01
N CYS A 83 -17.01 -29.65 -11.09
CA CYS A 83 -17.53 -28.28 -11.03
C CYS A 83 -17.22 -27.60 -9.69
N SER A 84 -17.49 -28.31 -8.59
CA SER A 84 -17.19 -27.86 -7.24
C SER A 84 -15.70 -27.54 -7.06
N GLN A 85 -14.82 -28.36 -7.64
CA GLN A 85 -13.38 -28.13 -7.59
C GLN A 85 -12.96 -26.86 -8.35
N LYS A 86 -13.57 -26.57 -9.51
CA LYS A 86 -13.34 -25.33 -10.26
C LYS A 86 -13.83 -24.09 -9.51
N ILE A 87 -14.92 -24.20 -8.76
CA ILE A 87 -15.41 -23.11 -7.89
C ILE A 87 -14.39 -22.83 -6.77
N LEU A 88 -13.84 -23.86 -6.14
CA LEU A 88 -12.78 -23.69 -5.12
C LEU A 88 -11.52 -23.06 -5.72
N GLU A 89 -11.15 -23.43 -6.94
CA GLU A 89 -10.03 -22.81 -7.65
C GLU A 89 -10.27 -21.31 -7.87
N LEU A 90 -11.48 -20.94 -8.33
CA LEU A 90 -11.88 -19.55 -8.50
C LEU A 90 -11.80 -18.77 -7.18
N GLN A 91 -12.28 -19.34 -6.07
CA GLN A 91 -12.17 -18.72 -4.75
C GLN A 91 -10.71 -18.48 -4.36
N LYS A 92 -9.83 -19.46 -4.58
CA LYS A 92 -8.40 -19.31 -4.31
C LYS A 92 -7.76 -18.21 -5.16
N ARG A 93 -8.14 -18.09 -6.44
CA ARG A 93 -7.68 -17.01 -7.33
C ARG A 93 -8.13 -15.64 -6.83
N PHE A 94 -9.36 -15.50 -6.34
CA PHE A 94 -9.82 -14.25 -5.72
C PHE A 94 -9.03 -13.88 -4.48
N GLU A 95 -8.74 -14.84 -3.61
CA GLU A 95 -7.97 -14.55 -2.39
C GLU A 95 -6.52 -14.16 -2.71
N ALA A 96 -5.90 -14.83 -3.67
CA ALA A 96 -4.58 -14.44 -4.18
C ALA A 96 -4.61 -13.03 -4.79
N ALA A 97 -5.64 -12.69 -5.58
CA ALA A 97 -5.80 -11.36 -6.15
C ALA A 97 -5.96 -10.29 -5.06
N ARG A 98 -6.77 -10.53 -4.03
CA ARG A 98 -6.91 -9.62 -2.88
C ARG A 98 -5.58 -9.42 -2.15
N ALA A 99 -4.82 -10.50 -1.94
CA ALA A 99 -3.51 -10.42 -1.32
C ALA A 99 -2.54 -9.56 -2.14
N GLN A 100 -2.53 -9.70 -3.46
CA GLN A 100 -1.71 -8.87 -4.34
C GLN A 100 -2.14 -7.40 -4.34
N VAL A 101 -3.46 -7.13 -4.36
CA VAL A 101 -3.99 -5.76 -4.28
C VAL A 101 -3.58 -5.09 -2.97
N LYS A 102 -3.56 -5.83 -1.85
CA LYS A 102 -3.09 -5.33 -0.54
C LYS A 102 -1.60 -4.94 -0.52
N LEU A 103 -0.81 -5.39 -1.49
CA LEU A 103 0.60 -5.02 -1.60
C LEU A 103 0.81 -3.77 -2.47
N LEU A 104 -0.25 -3.24 -3.10
CA LEU A 104 -0.14 -2.03 -3.90
C LEU A 104 0.16 -0.82 -3.00
N PRO A 105 1.16 0.01 -3.35
CA PRO A 105 1.47 1.20 -2.58
C PRO A 105 0.31 2.20 -2.66
N GLY A 106 0.06 2.89 -1.55
CA GLY A 106 -0.89 4.00 -1.49
C GLY A 106 -2.35 3.61 -1.20
N ILE A 107 -2.69 2.32 -1.19
CA ILE A 107 -4.05 1.85 -0.87
C ILE A 107 -4.49 2.16 0.57
N GLU A 108 -3.54 2.41 1.46
CA GLU A 108 -3.76 2.77 2.87
C GLU A 108 -4.34 4.18 3.04
N TYR A 109 -4.28 5.00 1.98
CA TYR A 109 -4.75 6.37 1.99
C TYR A 109 -6.08 6.48 1.26
N ASN A 110 -6.97 7.31 1.79
CA ASN A 110 -8.12 7.74 1.04
C ASN A 110 -7.70 8.70 -0.10
N LYS A 111 -8.61 8.94 -1.05
CA LYS A 111 -8.32 9.77 -2.23
C LYS A 111 -7.81 11.17 -1.87
N GLU A 112 -8.39 11.80 -0.85
CA GLU A 112 -8.04 13.15 -0.43
C GLU A 112 -6.63 13.17 0.17
N GLU A 113 -6.31 12.21 1.03
CA GLU A 113 -4.96 12.03 1.61
C GLU A 113 -3.90 11.78 0.53
N GLN A 114 -4.21 10.97 -0.48
CA GLN A 114 -3.30 10.74 -1.61
C GLN A 114 -3.00 12.03 -2.37
N LEU A 115 -4.01 12.86 -2.60
CA LEU A 115 -3.86 14.15 -3.29
C LEU A 115 -3.03 15.14 -2.46
N GLN A 116 -3.31 15.24 -1.15
CA GLN A 116 -2.55 16.10 -0.24
C GLN A 116 -1.07 15.69 -0.16
N GLN A 117 -0.79 14.39 -0.03
CA GLN A 117 0.57 13.86 -0.02
C GLN A 117 1.32 14.17 -1.33
N LEU A 118 0.62 14.06 -2.46
CA LEU A 118 1.18 14.37 -3.77
C LEU A 118 1.46 15.87 -3.94
N GLU A 119 0.62 16.75 -3.42
CA GLU A 119 0.88 18.19 -3.38
C GLU A 119 2.09 18.53 -2.50
N LEU A 120 2.18 17.93 -1.31
CA LEU A 120 3.32 18.09 -0.41
C LEU A 120 4.64 17.69 -1.09
N LEU A 121 4.67 16.54 -1.77
CA LEU A 121 5.84 16.07 -2.50
C LEU A 121 6.24 17.04 -3.64
N ARG A 122 5.28 17.60 -4.37
CA ARG A 122 5.54 18.62 -5.40
C ARG A 122 6.14 19.88 -4.82
N ASN A 123 5.62 20.37 -3.69
CA ASN A 123 6.14 21.54 -3.00
C ASN A 123 7.56 21.30 -2.47
N GLN A 124 7.82 20.13 -1.87
CA GLN A 124 9.15 19.73 -1.41
C GLN A 124 10.15 19.69 -2.57
N LEU A 125 9.77 19.11 -3.70
CA LEU A 125 10.61 19.05 -4.90
C LEU A 125 10.91 20.44 -5.46
N LYS A 126 9.92 21.34 -5.52
CA LYS A 126 10.11 22.73 -5.93
C LYS A 126 11.10 23.47 -5.03
N LEU A 127 10.94 23.33 -3.71
CA LEU A 127 11.83 23.97 -2.73
C LEU A 127 13.26 23.42 -2.82
N LYS A 128 13.42 22.09 -2.91
CA LYS A 128 14.73 21.44 -3.11
C LYS A 128 15.41 21.94 -4.39
N GLN A 129 14.67 22.08 -5.50
CA GLN A 129 15.23 22.63 -6.74
C GLN A 129 15.67 24.10 -6.60
N GLN A 130 14.86 24.94 -5.96
CA GLN A 130 15.22 26.34 -5.71
C GLN A 130 16.49 26.44 -4.87
N LEU A 131 16.61 25.60 -3.85
CA LEU A 131 17.80 25.55 -2.99
C LEU A 131 19.04 25.16 -3.79
N ILE A 132 18.95 24.09 -4.59
CA ILE A 132 20.06 23.65 -5.46
C ILE A 132 20.46 24.77 -6.43
N ARG A 133 19.51 25.48 -7.04
CA ARG A 133 19.81 26.62 -7.92
C ARG A 133 20.56 27.71 -7.18
N LYS A 134 20.09 28.15 -6.01
CA LYS A 134 20.78 29.16 -5.19
C LYS A 134 22.22 28.76 -4.89
N TYR A 135 22.47 27.51 -4.47
CA TYR A 135 23.84 27.07 -4.20
C TYR A 135 24.71 26.95 -5.46
N LYS A 136 24.13 26.62 -6.62
CA LYS A 136 24.85 26.66 -7.89
C LYS A 136 25.23 28.08 -8.29
N ASP A 137 24.33 29.03 -8.09
CA ASP A 137 24.55 30.44 -8.45
C ASP A 137 25.55 31.14 -7.51
N ILE A 138 25.74 30.64 -6.27
CA ILE A 138 26.69 31.16 -5.27
C ILE A 138 28.11 30.57 -5.43
N GLN A 139 28.28 29.49 -6.20
CA GLN A 139 29.56 28.79 -6.39
C GLN A 139 30.37 29.29 -7.60
N PHE A 140 30.07 30.50 -8.11
CA PHE A 140 30.80 31.22 -9.16
C PHE A 140 30.93 32.71 -8.78
#